data_AF-A0A1F8P6L2-F1
#
_entry.id   AF-A0A1F8P6L2-F1
#
_cell.length_a   1.000
_cell.length_b   1.000
_cell.length_c   1.000
_cell.angle_alpha   90.00
_cell.angle_beta   90.00
_cell.angle_gamma   90.00
#
_symmetry.space_group_name_H-M   'P 1'
#
loop_
_entity.id
_entity.type
_entity.pdbx_description
1 polymer ?
#
loop_
_entity_poly.entity_id
_entity_poly.type
_entity_poly.pdbx_seq_one_letter_code
_entity_poly.pdbx_strand_id
1 'polypeptide(L)'
;MTIEDLESYIEQAIETLVAHAREREAEITEEPLGIYHGAVNEDSNGPVEICLPIYRLLQPTRGIDSRSIAPTKVASTTLTRSQAQFPDILEAYDAVFDWVRQQRRKVMGPPWEIYVGNLKSVGSEDPFIEIAWPFR
;
A
#
# COMPACT_ATOMS: atom_id res chain seq x y z
N MET A 1 -8.47 8.83 -13.00
CA MET A 1 -7.82 9.38 -11.81
C MET A 1 -6.40 9.71 -12.21
N THR A 2 -5.99 10.96 -12.12
CA THR A 2 -4.60 11.35 -12.36
C THR A 2 -3.71 10.91 -11.20
N ILE A 3 -2.39 11.06 -11.33
CA ILE A 3 -1.45 10.78 -10.22
C ILE A 3 -1.69 11.74 -9.04
N GLU A 4 -1.95 13.02 -9.31
CA GLU A 4 -2.26 14.00 -8.26
C GLU A 4 -3.58 13.68 -7.53
N ASP A 5 -4.59 13.20 -8.26
CA ASP A 5 -5.85 12.73 -7.66
C ASP A 5 -5.65 11.49 -6.80
N LEU A 6 -4.64 10.64 -7.11
CA LEU A 6 -4.40 9.38 -6.40
C LEU A 6 -3.88 9.63 -4.98
N GLU A 7 -2.91 10.53 -4.79
CA GLU A 7 -2.39 10.85 -3.45
C GLU A 7 -3.51 11.38 -2.54
N SER A 8 -4.31 12.31 -3.06
CA SER A 8 -5.47 12.86 -2.34
C SER A 8 -6.53 11.80 -2.02
N TYR A 9 -6.75 10.85 -2.94
CA TYR A 9 -7.66 9.72 -2.72
C TYR A 9 -7.15 8.78 -1.62
N ILE A 10 -5.87 8.41 -1.67
CA ILE A 10 -5.23 7.55 -0.65
C ILE A 10 -5.37 8.18 0.73
N GLU A 11 -5.03 9.47 0.83
CA GLU A 11 -5.14 10.23 2.07
C GLU A 11 -6.55 10.18 2.65
N GLN A 12 -7.56 10.54 1.84
CA GLN A 12 -8.96 10.56 2.27
C GLN A 12 -9.46 9.16 2.64
N ALA A 13 -9.04 8.13 1.91
CA ALA A 13 -9.40 6.75 2.20
C ALA A 13 -8.80 6.28 3.54
N ILE A 14 -7.53 6.60 3.81
CA ILE A 14 -6.87 6.31 5.09
C ILE A 14 -7.59 7.03 6.23
N GLU A 15 -7.86 8.33 6.09
CA GLU A 15 -8.58 9.11 7.10
C GLU A 15 -9.97 8.51 7.40
N THR A 16 -10.69 8.10 6.34
CA THR A 16 -12.00 7.44 6.46
C THR A 16 -11.90 6.10 7.20
N LEU A 17 -10.92 5.27 6.87
CA LEU A 17 -10.71 3.97 7.54
C LEU A 17 -10.32 4.15 9.01
N VAL A 18 -9.45 5.12 9.33
CA VAL A 18 -9.04 5.43 10.70
C VAL A 18 -10.22 5.94 11.52
N ALA A 19 -11.05 6.84 10.97
CA ALA A 19 -12.26 7.30 11.62
C ALA A 19 -13.23 6.13 11.89
N HIS A 20 -13.43 5.26 10.90
CA HIS A 20 -14.28 4.08 11.02
C HIS A 20 -13.79 3.11 12.11
N ALA A 21 -12.47 2.83 12.14
CA ALA A 21 -11.87 1.99 13.17
C ALA A 21 -12.06 2.58 14.56
N ARG A 22 -11.86 3.89 14.73
CA ARG A 22 -12.05 4.60 16.01
C ARG A 22 -13.50 4.56 16.48
N GLU A 23 -14.47 4.83 15.61
CA GLU A 23 -15.90 4.75 15.94
C GLU A 23 -16.33 3.36 16.39
N ARG A 24 -15.62 2.32 15.93
CA ARG A 24 -15.88 0.91 16.26
C ARG A 24 -14.96 0.37 17.35
N GLU A 25 -14.15 1.22 17.98
CA GLU A 25 -13.18 0.85 19.00
C GLU A 25 -12.24 -0.29 18.55
N ALA A 26 -11.90 -0.32 17.26
CA ALA A 26 -10.99 -1.30 16.70
C ALA A 26 -9.54 -0.93 16.99
N GLU A 27 -8.74 -1.94 17.33
CA GLU A 27 -7.30 -1.83 17.47
C GLU A 27 -6.63 -1.87 16.10
N ILE A 28 -6.05 -0.74 15.69
CA ILE A 28 -5.18 -0.63 14.50
C ILE A 28 -3.81 -1.20 14.88
N THR A 29 -3.29 -2.12 14.09
CA THR A 29 -2.08 -2.89 14.46
C THR A 29 -0.83 -2.47 13.70
N GLU A 30 -0.97 -1.97 12.47
CA GLU A 30 0.14 -1.65 11.57
C GLU A 30 -0.24 -0.46 10.67
N GLU A 31 0.71 -0.02 9.85
CA GLU A 31 0.52 1.07 8.90
C GLU A 31 -0.53 0.74 7.82
N PRO A 32 -1.24 1.76 7.29
CA PRO A 32 -2.11 1.58 6.14
C PRO A 32 -1.32 1.10 4.92
N LEU A 33 -1.99 0.34 4.05
CA LEU A 33 -1.40 -0.10 2.79
C LEU A 33 -2.35 0.05 1.60
N GLY A 34 -1.79 0.30 0.43
CA GLY A 34 -2.46 0.22 -0.86
C GLY A 34 -2.12 -1.09 -1.56
N ILE A 35 -3.13 -1.80 -2.08
CA ILE A 35 -2.97 -3.00 -2.90
C ILE A 35 -3.35 -2.65 -4.34
N TYR A 36 -2.40 -2.78 -5.27
CA TYR A 36 -2.57 -2.34 -6.66
C TYR A 36 -2.91 -3.52 -7.57
N HIS A 37 -4.19 -3.67 -7.92
CA HIS A 37 -4.73 -4.83 -8.65
C HIS A 37 -4.60 -4.77 -10.17
N GLY A 38 -4.04 -3.68 -10.72
CA GLY A 38 -3.87 -3.47 -12.16
C GLY A 38 -2.53 -2.82 -12.48
N ALA A 39 -2.24 -2.70 -13.78
CA ALA A 39 -1.03 -2.03 -14.21
C ALA A 39 -1.05 -0.55 -13.77
N VAL A 40 0.02 -0.14 -13.09
CA VAL A 40 0.35 1.25 -12.79
C VAL A 40 1.26 1.73 -13.92
N ASN A 41 0.79 2.66 -14.73
CA ASN A 41 1.53 3.28 -15.83
C ASN A 41 1.07 4.73 -16.02
N GLU A 42 1.67 5.43 -16.99
CA GLU A 42 1.37 6.85 -17.29
C GLU A 42 -0.13 7.13 -17.55
N ASP A 43 -0.88 6.14 -18.05
CA ASP A 43 -2.28 6.28 -18.45
C ASP A 43 -3.28 5.72 -17.42
N SER A 44 -2.80 4.92 -16.46
CA SER A 44 -3.65 4.15 -15.54
C SER A 44 -2.90 3.83 -14.25
N ASN A 45 -3.44 4.26 -13.11
CA ASN A 45 -2.98 3.86 -11.79
C ASN A 45 -3.54 2.50 -11.31
N GLY A 46 -4.25 1.78 -12.18
CA GLY A 46 -4.93 0.52 -11.86
C GLY A 46 -6.01 0.66 -10.77
N PRO A 47 -6.81 -0.38 -10.50
CA PRO A 47 -7.67 -0.40 -9.32
C PRO A 47 -6.81 -0.53 -8.07
N VAL A 48 -6.92 0.43 -7.15
CA VAL A 48 -6.23 0.42 -5.85
C VAL A 48 -7.21 0.15 -4.72
N GLU A 49 -6.84 -0.76 -3.82
CA GLU A 49 -7.57 -1.08 -2.59
C GLU A 49 -6.78 -0.53 -1.39
N ILE A 50 -7.32 0.47 -0.69
CA ILE A 50 -6.72 1.03 0.52
C ILE A 50 -7.19 0.24 1.73
N CYS A 51 -6.24 -0.22 2.53
CA CYS A 51 -6.47 -1.10 3.67
C CYS A 51 -5.87 -0.49 4.94
N LEU A 52 -6.52 -0.76 6.07
CA LEU A 52 -6.03 -0.44 7.40
C LEU A 52 -5.97 -1.73 8.23
N PRO A 53 -4.78 -2.22 8.61
CA PRO A 53 -4.63 -3.41 9.43
C PRO A 53 -5.25 -3.24 10.82
N ILE A 54 -6.10 -4.20 11.21
CA ILE A 54 -6.78 -4.22 12.49
C ILE A 54 -6.69 -5.61 13.13
N TYR A 55 -6.67 -5.66 14.46
CA TYR A 55 -6.51 -6.93 15.20
C TYR A 55 -7.67 -7.91 15.01
N ARG A 56 -8.90 -7.39 14.83
CA ARG A 56 -10.11 -8.19 14.60
C ARG A 56 -10.95 -7.60 13.48
N LEU A 57 -11.58 -8.48 12.71
CA LEU A 57 -12.50 -8.08 11.65
C LEU A 57 -13.69 -7.31 12.21
N LEU A 58 -14.08 -6.26 11.49
CA LEU A 58 -15.30 -5.50 11.74
C LEU A 58 -16.43 -6.00 10.82
N GLN A 59 -17.67 -5.74 11.20
CA GLN A 59 -18.78 -5.98 10.28
C GLN A 59 -18.67 -5.01 9.10
N PRO A 60 -18.72 -5.51 7.85
CA PRO A 60 -18.69 -4.68 6.65
C PRO A 60 -19.80 -3.63 6.66
N THR A 61 -19.51 -2.47 6.07
CA THR A 61 -20.49 -1.41 5.85
C THR A 61 -20.57 -1.06 4.36
N ARG A 62 -21.39 -0.07 4.00
CA ARG A 62 -21.44 0.38 2.62
C ARG A 62 -20.13 1.07 2.25
N GLY A 63 -19.31 0.41 1.43
CA GLY A 63 -18.05 0.96 0.91
C GLY A 63 -16.81 0.63 1.72
N ILE A 64 -16.95 -0.06 2.86
CA ILE A 64 -15.81 -0.56 3.66
C ILE A 64 -16.05 -2.03 3.95
N ASP A 65 -15.14 -2.89 3.48
CA ASP A 65 -15.15 -4.33 3.75
C ASP A 65 -14.09 -4.69 4.80
N SER A 66 -14.18 -5.89 5.37
CA SER A 66 -13.21 -6.40 6.34
C SER A 66 -12.89 -7.86 6.04
N ARG A 67 -11.60 -8.14 5.77
CA ARG A 67 -11.12 -9.49 5.41
C ARG A 67 -9.79 -9.81 6.08
N SER A 68 -9.57 -11.10 6.36
CA SER A 68 -8.26 -11.59 6.79
C SER A 68 -7.37 -11.85 5.57
N ILE A 69 -6.09 -11.50 5.69
CA ILE A 69 -5.03 -11.90 4.76
C ILE A 69 -4.29 -13.07 5.38
N ALA A 70 -4.08 -14.15 4.62
CA ALA A 70 -3.29 -15.28 5.11
C ALA A 70 -1.85 -14.86 5.40
N PRO A 71 -1.15 -15.50 6.35
CA PRO A 71 0.27 -15.23 6.57
C PRO A 71 1.06 -15.31 5.26
N THR A 72 1.59 -14.18 4.81
CA THR A 72 2.16 -13.99 3.48
C THR A 72 3.62 -13.59 3.61
N LYS A 73 4.49 -14.25 2.87
CA LYS A 73 5.89 -13.81 2.73
C LYS A 73 5.93 -12.71 1.68
N VAL A 74 6.58 -11.61 2.01
CA VAL A 74 6.79 -10.49 1.10
C VAL A 74 8.28 -10.20 0.96
N ALA A 75 8.69 -9.84 -0.25
CA ALA A 75 9.97 -9.20 -0.50
C ALA A 75 9.69 -7.71 -0.55
N SER A 76 10.54 -6.88 0.04
CA SER A 76 10.24 -5.46 0.11
C SER A 76 11.49 -4.58 0.06
N THR A 77 11.26 -3.31 -0.28
CA THR A 77 12.25 -2.23 -0.16
C THR A 77 11.56 -0.98 0.35
N THR A 78 12.26 -0.19 1.15
CA THR A 78 11.78 1.10 1.66
C THR A 78 12.34 2.23 0.82
N LEU A 79 11.50 3.21 0.51
CA LEU A 79 11.83 4.42 -0.23
C LEU A 79 11.69 5.66 0.65
N THR A 80 12.55 6.65 0.40
CA THR A 80 12.33 8.00 0.92
C THR A 80 11.20 8.70 0.16
N ARG A 81 10.68 9.82 0.68
CA ARG A 81 9.67 10.63 -0.03
C ARG A 81 10.19 11.11 -1.39
N SER A 82 11.46 11.48 -1.51
CA SER A 82 12.09 11.93 -2.75
C SER A 82 12.19 10.81 -3.79
N GLN A 83 12.39 9.55 -3.37
CA GLN A 83 12.43 8.39 -4.25
C GLN A 83 11.03 7.89 -4.67
N ALA A 84 10.02 8.09 -3.83
CA ALA A 84 8.65 7.64 -4.07
C ALA A 84 7.85 8.60 -4.97
N GLN A 85 8.49 9.19 -5.99
CA GLN A 85 7.84 10.05 -6.98
C GLN A 85 7.64 9.29 -8.29
N PHE A 86 6.56 9.58 -9.01
CA PHE A 86 6.42 9.06 -10.37
C PHE A 86 7.36 9.83 -11.32
N PRO A 87 8.09 9.16 -12.23
CA PRO A 87 8.10 7.71 -12.50
C PRO A 87 9.11 6.90 -11.65
N ASP A 88 10.01 7.56 -10.90
CA ASP A 88 11.12 6.94 -10.16
C ASP A 88 10.71 5.78 -9.23
N ILE A 89 9.52 5.86 -8.62
CA ILE A 89 8.96 4.82 -7.77
C ILE A 89 8.85 3.47 -8.50
N LEU A 90 8.64 3.47 -9.81
CA LEU A 90 8.52 2.25 -10.63
C LEU A 90 9.81 1.42 -10.61
N GLU A 91 10.98 2.05 -10.46
CA GLU A 91 12.25 1.32 -10.35
C GLU A 91 12.28 0.42 -9.12
N ALA A 92 11.65 0.85 -8.01
CA ALA A 92 11.55 0.06 -6.79
C ALA A 92 10.61 -1.14 -6.95
N TYR A 93 9.49 -0.94 -7.65
CA TYR A 93 8.57 -2.01 -8.00
C TYR A 93 9.29 -3.11 -8.79
N ASP A 94 9.98 -2.72 -9.86
CA ASP A 94 10.72 -3.63 -10.73
C ASP A 94 11.87 -4.31 -9.99
N ALA A 95 12.63 -3.57 -9.17
CA ALA A 95 13.74 -4.12 -8.41
C ALA A 95 13.31 -5.24 -7.45
N VAL A 96 12.21 -5.03 -6.70
CA VAL A 96 11.71 -6.05 -5.76
C VAL A 96 11.10 -7.23 -6.52
N PHE A 97 10.35 -6.97 -7.60
CA PHE A 97 9.78 -8.03 -8.45
C PHE A 97 10.89 -8.92 -9.06
N ASP A 98 11.93 -8.31 -9.61
CA ASP A 98 13.05 -9.01 -10.21
C ASP A 98 13.87 -9.76 -9.17
N TRP A 99 14.03 -9.22 -7.97
CA TRP A 99 14.66 -9.95 -6.87
C TRP A 99 13.93 -11.27 -6.57
N VAL A 100 12.59 -11.26 -6.47
CA VAL A 100 11.80 -12.48 -6.25
C VAL A 100 12.07 -13.51 -7.35
N ARG A 101 12.16 -13.07 -8.61
CA ARG A 101 12.46 -13.95 -9.75
C ARG A 101 13.88 -14.51 -9.70
N GLN A 102 14.87 -13.68 -9.34
CA GLN A 102 16.26 -14.11 -9.18
C GLN A 102 16.41 -15.15 -8.07
N GLN A 103 15.62 -15.04 -6.99
CA GLN A 103 15.54 -16.07 -5.94
C GLN A 103 14.82 -17.35 -6.38
N ARG A 104 14.40 -17.47 -7.65
CA ARG A 104 13.62 -18.60 -8.20
C ARG A 104 12.30 -18.81 -7.45
N ARG A 105 11.72 -17.75 -6.91
CA ARG A 105 10.43 -17.74 -6.21
C ARG A 105 9.33 -17.26 -7.14
N LYS A 106 8.08 -17.49 -6.75
CA LYS A 106 6.90 -17.07 -7.54
C LYS A 106 6.16 -15.94 -6.84
N VAL A 107 5.92 -14.84 -7.57
CA VAL A 107 5.02 -13.76 -7.13
C VAL A 107 3.59 -14.31 -7.01
N MET A 108 2.93 -13.96 -5.91
CA MET A 108 1.66 -14.54 -5.49
C MET A 108 0.45 -13.62 -5.61
N GLY A 109 0.65 -12.36 -5.99
CA GLY A 109 -0.44 -11.41 -6.10
C GLY A 109 0.04 -10.01 -6.46
N PRO A 110 -0.87 -9.03 -6.35
CA PRO A 110 -0.54 -7.62 -6.54
C PRO A 110 0.52 -7.12 -5.54
N PRO A 111 1.30 -6.10 -5.90
CA PRO A 111 2.20 -5.43 -4.98
C PRO A 111 1.43 -4.60 -3.95
N TRP A 112 2.08 -4.37 -2.82
CA TRP A 112 1.59 -3.55 -1.72
C TRP A 112 2.48 -2.31 -1.57
N GLU A 113 1.87 -1.16 -1.35
CA GLU A 113 2.54 0.05 -0.84
C GLU A 113 2.15 0.23 0.61
N ILE A 114 3.11 0.15 1.53
CA ILE A 114 2.88 0.36 2.96
C ILE A 114 3.32 1.78 3.31
N TYR A 115 2.40 2.61 3.78
CA TYR A 115 2.64 4.04 4.03
C TYR A 115 3.25 4.26 5.43
N VAL A 116 4.57 4.10 5.52
CA VAL A 116 5.34 4.21 6.79
C VAL A 116 5.60 5.65 7.24
N GLY A 117 5.61 6.59 6.30
CA GLY A 117 5.72 8.02 6.58
C GLY A 117 4.38 8.73 6.54
N ASN A 118 4.28 9.88 7.22
CA ASN A 118 3.10 10.73 7.14
C ASN A 118 2.99 11.40 5.75
N LEU A 119 1.92 11.12 5.00
CA LEU A 119 1.71 11.64 3.64
C LEU A 119 1.84 13.17 3.53
N LYS A 120 1.44 13.93 4.56
CA LYS A 120 1.40 15.40 4.53
C LYS A 120 2.70 16.06 4.96
N SER A 121 3.48 15.39 5.82
CA SER A 121 4.56 16.06 6.57
C SER A 121 5.89 15.33 6.57
N VAL A 122 6.00 14.19 5.89
CA VAL A 122 7.26 13.46 5.75
C VAL A 122 8.30 14.33 5.03
N GLY A 123 9.53 14.39 5.55
CA GLY A 123 10.64 15.07 4.89
C GLY A 123 11.09 14.34 3.63
N SER A 124 11.76 15.04 2.72
CA SER A 124 12.15 14.46 1.41
C SER A 124 13.01 13.19 1.56
N GLU A 125 13.91 13.16 2.54
CA GLU A 125 14.85 12.06 2.76
C GLU A 125 14.39 11.07 3.84
N ASP A 126 13.20 11.28 4.40
CA ASP A 126 12.66 10.38 5.43
C ASP A 126 11.96 9.18 4.79
N PRO A 127 12.00 8.00 5.42
CA PRO A 127 11.23 6.82 4.98
C PRO A 127 9.76 7.16 4.80
N PHE A 128 9.21 6.82 3.63
CA PHE A 128 7.86 7.19 3.26
C PHE A 128 6.99 6.00 2.88
N ILE A 129 7.46 5.18 1.93
CA ILE A 129 6.70 4.02 1.44
C ILE A 129 7.60 2.80 1.44
N GLU A 130 7.07 1.66 1.86
CA GLU A 130 7.65 0.36 1.60
C GLU A 130 6.89 -0.34 0.45
N ILE A 131 7.61 -0.68 -0.61
CA ILE A 131 7.08 -1.45 -1.74
C ILE A 131 7.31 -2.92 -1.45
N ALA A 132 6.24 -3.71 -1.44
CA ALA A 132 6.29 -5.13 -1.09
C ALA A 132 5.61 -6.02 -2.14
N TRP A 133 6.26 -7.12 -2.52
CA TRP A 133 5.71 -8.15 -3.40
C TRP A 133 5.49 -9.47 -2.66
N PRO A 134 4.24 -9.94 -2.55
CA PRO A 134 3.93 -11.28 -2.05
C PRO A 134 4.57 -12.37 -2.88
N PHE A 135 5.21 -13.36 -2.26
CA PHE A 135 5.84 -14.48 -2.96
C PHE A 135 5.73 -15.82 -2.23
N ARG A 136 5.97 -16.92 -2.97
CA ARG A 136 6.12 -18.28 -2.42
C ARG A 136 7.26 -19.05 -3.03
#